data_AF-A0AAD6NC34-F1
#
_entry.id   AF-A0AAD6NC34-F1
#
_cell.length_a   1.000
_cell.length_b   1.000
_cell.length_c   1.000
_cell.angle_alpha   90.00
_cell.angle_beta   90.00
_cell.angle_gamma   90.00
#
_symmetry.space_group_name_H-M   'P 1'
#
loop_
_entity.id
_entity.type
_entity.pdbx_description
1 polymer ?
#
loop_
_entity_poly.entity_id
_entity_poly.type
_entity_poly.pdbx_seq_one_letter_code
_entity_poly.pdbx_strand_id
1 'polypeptide(L)'
;MQKRRHEQARLKHELERRRQEDLLDELQRKKEALVEARRKEEASQMKLKKMGVCVQGYRWIRQSSGYRCAGGSHWVSDAQLGNS
;
A
#
# COMPACT_ATOMS: atom_id res chain seq x y z
N MET A 1 -19.26 -5.47 -47.69
CA MET A 1 -17.86 -5.60 -47.19
C MET A 1 -17.39 -4.42 -46.33
N GLN A 2 -17.54 -3.15 -46.76
CA GLN A 2 -17.07 -1.98 -45.97
C GLN A 2 -17.74 -1.82 -44.59
N LYS A 3 -19.07 -1.97 -44.48
CA LYS A 3 -19.79 -1.82 -43.20
C LYS A 3 -19.25 -2.75 -42.09
N ARG A 4 -18.95 -4.01 -42.42
CA ARG A 4 -18.36 -4.99 -41.49
C ARG A 4 -16.95 -4.58 -41.03
N ARG A 5 -16.13 -4.01 -41.92
CA ARG A 5 -14.79 -3.53 -41.56
C ARG A 5 -14.84 -2.33 -40.61
N HIS A 6 -15.75 -1.39 -40.84
CA HIS A 6 -15.94 -0.24 -39.95
C HIS A 6 -16.46 -0.66 -38.58
N GLU A 7 -17.39 -1.61 -38.54
CA GLU A 7 -17.90 -2.17 -37.29
C GLU A 7 -16.81 -2.91 -36.49
N GLN A 8 -15.99 -3.73 -37.15
CA GLN A 8 -14.82 -4.36 -36.52
C GLN A 8 -13.81 -3.34 -35.98
N ALA A 9 -13.56 -2.25 -36.71
CA ALA A 9 -12.67 -1.18 -36.25
C ALA A 9 -13.23 -0.49 -34.99
N ARG A 10 -14.53 -0.20 -34.96
CA ARG A 10 -15.19 0.38 -33.77
C ARG A 10 -15.10 -0.55 -32.57
N LEU A 11 -15.37 -1.85 -32.75
CA LEU A 11 -15.28 -2.84 -31.68
C LEU A 11 -13.86 -2.97 -31.12
N LYS A 12 -12.85 -2.98 -32.00
CA LYS A 12 -11.44 -3.02 -31.57
C LYS A 12 -11.06 -1.79 -30.75
N HIS A 13 -11.42 -0.60 -31.22
CA HIS A 13 -11.15 0.65 -30.51
C HIS A 13 -11.83 0.68 -29.14
N GLU A 14 -13.09 0.26 -29.06
CA GLU A 14 -13.82 0.19 -27.79
C GLU A 14 -13.22 -0.83 -26.81
N LEU A 15 -12.79 -1.99 -27.31
CA LEU A 15 -12.09 -2.99 -26.49
C LEU A 15 -10.74 -2.46 -25.98
N GLU A 16 -10.00 -1.73 -26.81
CA GLU A 16 -8.72 -1.14 -26.43
C GLU A 16 -8.91 -0.04 -25.39
N ARG A 17 -9.90 0.85 -25.58
CA ARG A 17 -10.27 1.89 -24.61
C ARG A 17 -10.62 1.27 -23.25
N ARG A 18 -11.46 0.23 -23.22
CA ARG A 18 -11.82 -0.47 -21.97
C ARG A 18 -10.61 -1.09 -21.29
N ARG A 19 -9.72 -1.75 -22.04
CA ARG A 19 -8.48 -2.30 -21.47
C ARG A 19 -7.60 -1.21 -20.87
N GLN A 20 -7.50 -0.05 -21.51
CA GLN A 20 -6.74 1.07 -20.98
C GLN A 20 -7.36 1.62 -19.70
N GLU A 21 -8.69 1.76 -19.66
CA GLU A 21 -9.43 2.18 -18.46
C GLU A 21 -9.22 1.20 -17.31
N ASP A 22 -9.35 -0.10 -17.55
CA ASP A 22 -9.13 -1.14 -16.53
C ASP A 22 -7.70 -1.09 -15.96
N LEU A 23 -6.69 -0.90 -16.82
CA LEU A 23 -5.29 -0.78 -16.40
C LEU A 23 -5.03 0.48 -15.56
N LEU A 24 -5.64 1.61 -15.93
CA LEU A 24 -5.52 2.86 -15.19
C LEU A 24 -6.19 2.76 -13.82
N ASP A 25 -7.37 2.15 -13.76
CA ASP A 25 -8.08 1.92 -12.50
C ASP A 25 -7.30 0.99 -11.57
N GLU A 26 -6.71 -0.09 -12.10
CA GLU A 26 -5.87 -1.00 -11.32
C GLU A 26 -4.63 -0.27 -10.78
N LEU A 27 -3.96 0.52 -11.62
CA LEU A 27 -2.79 1.29 -11.22
C LEU A 27 -3.13 2.32 -10.13
N GLN A 28 -4.26 3.01 -10.27
CA GLN A 28 -4.73 3.99 -9.30
C GLN A 28 -5.03 3.32 -7.96
N ARG A 29 -5.76 2.20 -7.94
CA ARG A 29 -6.02 1.42 -6.72
C ARG A 29 -4.74 0.95 -6.03
N LYS A 30 -3.76 0.47 -6.80
CA LYS A 30 -2.44 0.07 -6.27
C LYS A 30 -1.72 1.27 -5.64
N LYS A 31 -1.75 2.43 -6.29
CA LYS A 31 -1.12 3.65 -5.78
C LYS A 31 -1.76 4.11 -4.48
N GLU A 32 -3.09 4.12 -4.40
CA GLU A 32 -3.84 4.49 -3.20
C GLU A 32 -3.55 3.55 -2.03
N ALA A 33 -3.53 2.23 -2.28
CA ALA A 33 -3.19 1.23 -1.27
C ALA A 33 -1.76 1.42 -0.72
N LEU A 34 -0.79 1.72 -1.59
CA LEU A 34 0.59 2.00 -1.18
C LEU A 34 0.71 3.29 -0.35
N VAL A 35 -0.01 4.34 -0.73
CA VAL A 35 -0.03 5.61 0.02
C VAL A 35 -0.63 5.38 1.41
N GLU A 36 -1.73 4.64 1.51
CA GLU A 36 -2.37 4.36 2.78
C GLU A 36 -1.51 3.46 3.68
N ALA A 37 -0.90 2.41 3.11
CA ALA A 37 0.05 1.55 3.84
C ALA A 37 1.23 2.35 4.39
N ARG A 38 1.79 3.28 3.58
CA ARG A 38 2.86 4.16 4.01
C ARG A 38 2.43 5.10 5.14
N ARG A 39 1.25 5.71 5.05
CA ARG A 39 0.70 6.58 6.10
C ARG A 39 0.55 5.83 7.43
N LYS A 40 0.00 4.61 7.39
CA LYS A 40 -0.15 3.76 8.58
C LYS A 40 1.18 3.37 9.20
N GLU A 41 2.17 3.04 8.36
CA GLU A 41 3.54 2.73 8.82
C GLU A 41 4.20 3.96 9.45
N GLU A 42 4.13 5.14 8.81
CA GLU A 42 4.66 6.39 9.35
C GLU A 42 4.02 6.75 10.69
N ALA A 43 2.70 6.61 10.82
CA ALA A 43 1.99 6.82 12.08
C ALA A 43 2.43 5.84 13.17
N SER A 44 2.61 4.56 12.83
CA SER A 44 3.10 3.53 13.76
C SER A 44 4.51 3.84 14.26
N GLN A 45 5.41 4.21 13.34
CA GLN A 45 6.79 4.61 13.66
C GLN A 45 6.81 5.86 14.55
N MET A 46 5.94 6.84 14.31
CA MET A 46 5.82 8.01 15.17
C MET A 46 5.33 7.65 16.58
N LYS A 47 4.31 6.78 16.70
CA LYS A 47 3.83 6.27 17.99
C LYS A 47 4.94 5.57 18.75
N LEU A 48 5.68 4.66 18.10
CA LEU A 48 6.79 3.91 18.70
C LEU A 48 7.90 4.82 19.21
N LYS A 49 8.24 5.88 18.48
CA LYS A 49 9.19 6.90 18.94
C LYS A 49 8.69 7.63 20.18
N LYS A 50 7.40 8.01 20.22
CA LYS A 50 6.78 8.71 21.35
C LYS A 50 6.65 7.84 22.61
N MET A 51 6.42 6.53 22.45
CA MET A 51 6.33 5.61 23.58
C MET A 51 7.66 5.48 24.35
N GLY A 52 8.81 5.78 23.73
CA GLY A 52 10.10 5.82 24.40
C GLY A 52 10.64 4.47 24.91
N VAL A 53 10.03 3.34 24.51
CA VAL A 53 10.40 2.00 25.00
C VAL A 53 11.85 1.65 24.71
N CYS A 54 12.39 2.10 23.57
CA CYS A 54 13.80 1.96 23.27
C CYS A 54 14.57 3.20 23.73
N VAL A 55 15.18 3.12 24.92
CA VAL A 55 15.99 4.20 25.52
C VAL A 55 17.14 4.64 24.60
N GLN A 56 17.75 3.70 23.88
CA GLN A 56 18.83 4.00 22.93
C GLN A 56 18.33 4.64 21.61
N GLY A 57 17.01 4.72 21.39
CA GLY A 57 16.45 5.33 20.19
C GLY A 57 16.64 4.53 18.90
N TYR A 58 16.86 3.21 18.99
CA TYR A 58 17.03 2.36 17.82
C TYR A 58 15.79 2.37 16.90
N ARG A 59 16.04 2.16 15.60
CA ARG A 59 14.99 2.05 14.59
C ARG A 59 14.05 0.88 14.91
N TRP A 60 12.76 1.06 14.66
CA TRP A 60 11.77 -0.01 14.76
C TRP A 60 11.59 -0.72 13.43
N ILE A 61 11.61 -2.05 13.48
CA ILE A 61 11.55 -2.95 12.33
C ILE A 61 10.20 -3.66 12.38
N ARG A 62 9.42 -3.56 11.31
CA ARG A 62 8.15 -4.27 11.17
C ARG A 62 8.38 -5.78 11.18
N GLN A 63 7.51 -6.48 11.88
CA GLN A 63 7.41 -7.93 11.93
C GLN A 63 5.93 -8.31 11.73
N SER A 64 5.62 -9.61 11.71
CA SER A 64 4.28 -10.11 11.35
C SER A 64 3.13 -9.58 12.23
N SER A 65 3.39 -9.31 13.51
CA SER A 65 2.36 -8.90 14.49
C SER A 65 2.77 -7.69 15.35
N GLY A 66 3.70 -6.88 14.85
CA GLY A 66 4.19 -5.71 15.57
C GLY A 66 5.57 -5.25 15.13
N TYR A 67 6.32 -4.67 16.05
CA TYR A 67 7.60 -4.03 15.79
C TYR A 67 8.65 -4.41 16.82
N ARG A 68 9.85 -4.74 16.33
CA ARG A 68 11.04 -4.98 17.15
C ARG A 68 12.03 -3.84 16.98
N CYS A 69 12.64 -3.37 18.05
CA CYS A 69 13.74 -2.41 17.91
C CYS A 69 14.96 -3.09 17.26
N ALA A 70 15.79 -2.34 16.53
CA ALA A 70 16.97 -2.90 15.87
C ALA A 70 18.01 -3.48 16.84
N GLY A 71 17.99 -3.05 18.12
CA GLY A 71 18.79 -3.65 19.18
C GLY A 71 18.28 -5.01 19.67
N GLY A 72 17.10 -5.47 19.21
CA GLY A 72 16.54 -6.78 19.51
C GLY A 72 15.82 -6.90 20.85
N SER A 73 16.16 -6.05 21.84
CA SER A 73 15.67 -6.15 23.23
C SER A 73 14.22 -5.73 23.46
N HIS A 74 13.63 -4.92 22.57
CA HIS A 74 12.29 -4.37 22.76
C HIS A 74 11.34 -4.81 21.65
N TRP A 75 10.11 -5.10 22.04
CA TRP A 75 9.01 -5.52 21.17
C TRP A 75 7.73 -4.78 21.56
N VAL A 76 6.97 -4.35 20.55
CA VAL A 76 5.64 -3.75 20.71
C VAL A 76 4.70 -4.40 19.70
N SER A 77 3.59 -4.97 20.17
CA SER A 77 2.59 -5.59 19.31
C SER A 77 1.72 -4.57 18.57
N ASP A 78 1.10 -4.98 17.47
CA ASP A 78 0.14 -4.15 16.73
C ASP A 78 -1.06 -3.73 17.62
N ALA A 79 -1.51 -4.62 18.52
CA ALA A 79 -2.57 -4.31 19.49
C ALA A 79 -2.17 -3.18 20.45
N GLN A 80 -0.92 -3.19 20.95
CA GLN A 80 -0.40 -2.11 21.80
C GLN A 80 -0.28 -0.77 21.06
N LEU A 81 -0.17 -0.78 19.73
CA LEU A 81 -0.16 0.43 18.90
C LEU A 81 -1.55 0.91 18.49
N GLY A 82 -2.60 0.12 18.78
CA GLY A 82 -3.95 0.36 18.28
C GLY A 82 -4.05 0.20 16.76
N ASN A 83 -3.30 -0.76 16.20
CA ASN A 83 -3.30 -1.11 14.78
C ASN A 83 -4.18 -2.34 14.46
N SER A 84 -4.78 -2.95 15.49
CA SER A 84 -5.72 -4.08 15.42
C SER A 84 -7.14 -3.66 15.14
#